data_AF-A0A817WY38-F1
#
_entry.id   AF-A0A817WY38-F1
#
_cell.length_a   1.000
_cell.length_b   1.000
_cell.length_c   1.000
_cell.angle_alpha   90.00
_cell.angle_beta   90.00
_cell.angle_gamma   90.00
#
_symmetry.space_group_name_H-M   'P 1'
#
loop_
_entity.id
_entity.type
_entity.pdbx_description
1 polymer ?
#
loop_
_entity_poly.entity_id
_entity_poly.type
_entity_poly.pdbx_seq_one_letter_code
_entity_poly.pdbx_strand_id
1 'polypeptide(L)' 'MMSFWQFLFIFVYLFNSTQGFDPLRRLLASIPRTPIQPNDDPGEPLFLTPYIEAGQIDQARNLSRVDLQPDYSYL' A
#
# COMPACT_ATOMS: atom_id res chain seq x y z
N MET A 1 -9.83 -39.46 21.87
CA MET A 1 -9.74 -39.54 20.40
C MET A 1 -10.51 -38.36 19.83
N MET A 2 -9.92 -37.55 18.95
CA MET A 2 -10.62 -36.42 18.35
C MET A 2 -11.69 -36.90 17.36
N SER A 3 -12.85 -36.23 17.37
CA SER A 3 -13.97 -36.52 16.48
C SER A 3 -13.68 -36.03 15.06
N PHE A 4 -14.20 -36.75 14.05
CA PHE A 4 -14.09 -36.39 12.63
C PHE A 4 -14.52 -34.94 12.35
N TRP A 5 -15.56 -34.46 13.05
CA TRP A 5 -16.05 -33.08 12.92
C TRP A 5 -15.04 -32.03 13.39
N GLN A 6 -14.27 -32.33 14.45
CA GLN A 6 -13.23 -31.41 14.93
C GLN A 6 -12.10 -31.30 13.92
N PHE A 7 -11.70 -32.41 13.28
CA PHE A 7 -10.75 -32.39 12.18
C PHE A 7 -11.27 -31.59 10.98
N LEU A 8 -12.55 -31.73 10.63
CA LEU A 8 -13.17 -30.96 9.55
C LEU A 8 -13.14 -29.45 9.85
N PHE A 9 -13.53 -29.04 11.05
CA PHE A 9 -13.51 -27.63 11.45
C PHE A 9 -12.11 -27.04 11.47
N ILE A 10 -11.12 -27.78 11.99
CA ILE A 10 -9.72 -27.35 11.99
C ILE A 10 -9.20 -27.25 10.56
N PHE A 11 -9.52 -28.21 9.70
CA PHE A 11 -9.11 -28.20 8.29
C PHE A 11 -9.70 -26.99 7.55
N VAL A 12 -11.00 -26.71 7.72
CA VAL A 12 -11.65 -25.53 7.13
C VAL A 12 -11.06 -24.24 7.69
N TYR A 13 -10.81 -24.15 8.99
CA TYR A 13 -10.19 -22.97 9.61
C TYR A 13 -8.79 -22.70 9.07
N LEU A 14 -7.94 -23.73 8.98
CA LEU A 14 -6.59 -23.62 8.44
C LEU A 14 -6.59 -23.29 6.94
N PHE A 15 -7.49 -23.88 6.16
CA PHE A 15 -7.60 -23.61 4.72
C PHE A 15 -8.06 -22.18 4.42
N ASN A 16 -8.97 -21.63 5.23
CA ASN A 16 -9.39 -20.23 5.08
C ASN A 16 -8.31 -19.25 5.57
N SER A 17 -7.51 -19.62 6.58
CA SER A 17 -6.48 -18.74 7.14
C SER A 17 -5.32 -18.43 6.17
N THR A 18 -5.10 -19.24 5.14
CA THR A 18 -3.97 -19.06 4.20
C THR A 18 -4.29 -18.16 3.00
N GLN A 19 -5.57 -17.85 2.76
CA GLN A 19 -6.02 -17.12 1.56
C GLN A 19 -6.14 -15.59 1.76
N GLY A 20 -5.86 -15.08 2.96
CA GLY A 20 -6.23 -13.71 3.36
C GLY A 20 -5.43 -12.55 2.73
N PHE A 21 -4.26 -12.78 2.13
CA PHE A 21 -3.36 -11.69 1.73
C PHE A 21 -2.96 -11.64 0.25
N ASP A 22 -3.32 -12.65 -0.54
CA ASP A 22 -2.96 -12.73 -1.95
C ASP A 22 -3.56 -11.64 -2.85
N PRO A 23 -4.85 -11.25 -2.75
CA PRO A 23 -5.41 -10.26 -3.66
C PRO A 23 -4.80 -8.86 -3.47
N LEU A 24 -4.57 -8.43 -2.22
CA LEU A 24 -3.91 -7.16 -1.92
C LEU A 24 -2.46 -7.14 -2.40
N ARG A 25 -1.73 -8.25 -2.22
CA ARG A 25 -0.36 -8.39 -2.74
C ARG A 25 -0.30 -8.26 -4.26
N ARG A 26 -1.24 -8.89 -4.98
CA ARG A 26 -1.32 -8.81 -6.45
C ARG A 26 -1.63 -7.38 -6.90
N LEU A 27 -2.55 -6.69 -6.23
CA LEU A 27 -2.86 -5.30 -6.52
C LEU A 27 -1.63 -4.38 -6.31
N LEU A 28 -0.97 -4.48 -5.16
CA LEU A 28 0.22 -3.68 -4.85
C LEU A 28 1.43 -4.00 -5.74
N ALA A 29 1.50 -5.21 -6.30
CA ALA A 29 2.52 -5.59 -7.28
C ALA A 29 2.26 -5.00 -8.67
N SER A 30 1.00 -4.73 -9.02
CA SER A 30 0.63 -4.11 -10.30
C SER A 30 0.86 -2.59 -10.38
N ILE A 31 1.13 -1.93 -9.25
CA ILE A 31 1.42 -0.50 -9.22
C ILE A 31 2.84 -0.28 -9.79
N PRO A 32 2.99 0.48 -10.89
CA PRO A 32 4.31 0.77 -11.45
C PRO A 32 5.16 1.48 -10.41
N ARG A 33 6.39 1.00 -10.22
CA ARG A 33 7.37 1.61 -9.32
C ARG A 33 8.46 2.20 -10.19
N THR A 34 8.67 3.49 -10.07
CA THR A 34 9.80 4.20 -10.68
C THR A 34 10.94 4.19 -9.66
N PRO A 35 11.95 3.30 -9.80
CA PRO A 35 13.05 3.24 -8.85
C PRO A 35 13.85 4.54 -8.94
N ILE A 36 14.07 5.19 -7.80
CA ILE A 36 14.94 6.36 -7.68
C ILE A 36 16.38 5.87 -7.85
N GLN A 37 17.09 6.39 -8.86
CA GLN A 37 18.50 6.10 -9.08
C GLN A 37 19.38 6.90 -8.11
N PRO A 38 20.64 6.48 -7.85
CA PRO A 38 21.53 7.16 -6.90
C PRO A 38 21.76 8.66 -7.16
N ASN A 39 21.50 9.13 -8.39
CA ASN A 39 21.71 10.52 -8.81
C ASN A 39 20.40 11.24 -9.16
N ASP A 40 19.23 10.63 -8.92
CA ASP A 40 17.95 11.29 -9.13
C ASP A 40 17.70 12.32 -8.03
N ASP A 41 17.24 13.51 -8.40
CA ASP A 41 16.80 14.54 -7.46
C ASP A 41 15.34 14.29 -7.08
N PRO A 42 15.02 13.90 -5.83
CA PRO A 42 13.65 13.70 -5.38
C PRO A 42 12.91 15.03 -5.15
N GLY A 43 13.57 16.17 -5.32
CA GLY A 43 13.03 17.50 -5.05
C GLY A 43 12.99 17.84 -3.56
N GLU A 44 12.28 18.92 -3.23
CA GLU A 44 12.13 19.37 -1.85
C GLU A 44 11.12 18.51 -1.06
N PRO A 45 11.43 18.15 0.20
CA PRO A 45 10.52 17.36 1.02
C PRO A 45 9.27 18.15 1.43
N LEU A 46 8.11 17.52 1.28
CA LEU A 46 6.83 18.07 1.70
C LEU A 46 6.52 17.74 3.16
N PHE A 47 6.39 18.75 4.03
CA PHE A 47 5.96 18.60 5.42
C PHE A 47 4.49 18.96 5.61
N LEU A 48 3.65 17.98 5.97
CA LEU A 48 2.21 18.17 6.13
C LEU A 48 1.79 18.59 7.55
N THR A 49 2.59 18.26 8.57
CA THR A 49 2.32 18.55 9.99
C THR A 49 1.83 19.98 10.25
N PRO A 50 2.50 21.05 9.75
CA PRO A 50 2.05 22.41 10.04
C PRO A 50 0.65 22.72 9.47
N TYR A 51 0.31 22.20 8.29
CA TYR A 51 -1.01 22.37 7.69
C TYR A 51 -2.09 21.65 8.49
N ILE A 52 -1.78 20.46 9.02
CA ILE A 52 -2.71 19.68 9.83
C ILE A 52 -2.97 20.37 11.17
N GLU A 53 -1.92 20.85 11.84
CA GLU A 53 -2.02 21.58 13.11
C GLU A 53 -2.76 22.91 12.97
N ALA A 54 -2.61 23.58 11.83
CA ALA A 54 -3.35 24.79 11.48
C ALA A 54 -4.81 24.53 11.06
N GLY A 55 -5.27 23.27 11.02
CA GLY A 55 -6.62 22.89 10.58
C GLY A 55 -6.85 22.98 9.07
N GLN A 56 -5.79 23.16 8.27
CA GLN A 56 -5.82 23.30 6.81
C GLN A 56 -5.85 21.92 6.13
N ILE A 57 -6.84 21.09 6.48
CA ILE A 57 -6.91 19.68 6.06
C ILE A 57 -7.03 19.52 4.55
N ASP A 58 -7.83 20.36 3.88
CA ASP A 58 -8.00 20.29 2.42
C ASP A 58 -6.70 20.65 1.69
N GLN A 59 -5.95 21.61 2.22
CA GLN A 59 -4.64 21.99 1.68
C GLN A 59 -3.63 20.85 1.87
N ALA A 60 -3.55 20.28 3.08
CA ALA A 60 -2.70 19.14 3.35
C ALA A 60 -3.01 17.94 2.42
N ARG A 61 -4.30 17.64 2.23
CA ARG A 61 -4.76 16.59 1.31
C ARG A 61 -4.35 16.86 -0.14
N ASN A 62 -4.52 18.10 -0.61
CA ASN A 62 -4.20 18.45 -1.98
C ASN A 62 -2.70 18.39 -2.23
N LEU A 63 -1.88 18.86 -1.28
CA LEU A 63 -0.42 18.78 -1.36
C LEU A 63 0.08 17.33 -1.34
N SER A 64 -0.59 16.44 -0.59
CA SER A 64 -0.19 15.03 -0.49
C SER A 64 -0.61 14.16 -1.68
N ARG A 65 -1.27 14.71 -2.71
CA ARG A 65 -1.69 13.91 -3.87
C ARG A 65 -0.47 13.48 -4.68
N VAL A 66 -0.33 12.17 -4.83
CA VAL A 66 0.63 11.55 -5.74
C VAL A 66 -0.08 11.23 -7.04
N ASP A 67 0.47 11.67 -8.17
CA ASP A 67 0.03 11.18 -9.46
C ASP A 67 0.52 9.73 -9.64
N LEU A 68 -0.39 8.82 -9.94
CA LEU A 68 -0.07 7.40 -10.14
C LEU A 68 0.33 7.12 -11.60
N GLN A 69 0.26 8.14 -12.47
CA GLN A 69 0.75 8.04 -13.83
C GLN A 69 2.29 7.94 -13.79
N PRO A 70 2.89 6.88 -14.38
CA PRO A 70 4.34 6.82 -14.51
C PRO A 70 4.81 7.99 -15.37
N ASP A 71 5.66 8.84 -14.80
CA ASP A 71 6.37 9.84 -15.57
C ASP A 71 7.42 9.13 -16.45
N TYR A 72 7.47 9.43 -17.74
CA TYR A 72 8.45 8.87 -18.69
C TYR A 72 9.41 9.96 -19.21
N SER A 73 9.43 11.12 -18.57
CA SER A 73 10.23 12.30 -18.97
C SER A 73 11.76 12.07 -18.98
N TYR A 74 12.21 10.96 -18.43
CA TYR A 74 13.61 10.55 -18.31
C TYR A 74 14.01 9.39 -19.25
N LEU A 75 13.17 9.05 -20.24
CA LEU A 75 13.50 8.16 -21.36
C LEU A 75 13.83 8.96 -22.63
#